data_AF-A0A6P5N101-F1
#
_entry.id   AF-A0A6P5N101-F1
#
_cell.length_a   1.000
_cell.length_b   1.000
_cell.length_c   1.000
_cell.angle_alpha   90.00
_cell.angle_beta   90.00
_cell.angle_gamma   90.00
#
_symmetry.space_group_name_H-M   'P 1'
#
loop_
_entity.id
_entity.type
_entity.pdbx_description
1 polymer ?
#
loop_
_entity_poly.entity_id
_entity_poly.type
_entity_poly.pdbx_seq_one_letter_code
_entity_poly.pdbx_strand_id
1 'polypeptide(L)'
;MVEMHEMVPGGKRNDRYHQLGQEAFGEKLGLWIVVPQQLLVEVGTCIVYMVTGGKSLKKVHETFCPDCKQIRTTYWIMVFASVNFVLAQIPNFNSISAISAGAAVMSLSYSTIAWSASIKKGISKDIDYTVKMKSTSDGVFNFFSALGDVAFAYAGHNVVLEIQATMPSTAEKPSKIPMWRGCVLAYIGVALCYFPVAFIGYYMFGNSVDDNILITLQHPAWLIGIANLFVVIHVVGGYQVFAMPVFDMIETFLVTRLNFSPSTTLRFTTRFLYVGITMFIGICVPFFGSLLGFLGGFAFAPTSYYVSRICYYYLIF
;
A
#
# COMPACT_ATOMS: atom_id res chain seq x y z
N MET A 1 -14.71 6.14 8.94
CA MET A 1 -14.89 5.10 7.91
C MET A 1 -15.61 3.88 8.48
N VAL A 2 -15.06 3.20 9.49
CA VAL A 2 -15.68 2.00 10.11
C VAL A 2 -17.15 2.21 10.53
N GLU A 3 -17.46 3.33 11.19
CA GLU A 3 -18.84 3.66 11.57
C GLU A 3 -19.76 3.93 10.36
N MET A 4 -19.20 4.45 9.26
CA MET A 4 -19.97 4.85 8.08
C MET A 4 -20.35 3.69 7.15
N HIS A 5 -19.76 2.51 7.37
CA HIS A 5 -20.14 1.28 6.68
C HIS A 5 -21.58 0.88 7.03
N GLU A 6 -21.98 1.09 8.30
CA GLU A 6 -23.30 0.74 8.86
C GLU A 6 -23.74 1.84 9.85
N MET A 7 -24.26 2.94 9.31
CA MET A 7 -24.68 4.11 10.11
C MET A 7 -25.91 3.82 10.97
N VAL A 8 -26.86 3.06 10.42
CA VAL A 8 -28.13 2.71 11.09
C VAL A 8 -28.18 1.20 11.29
N PRO A 9 -28.45 0.69 12.51
CA PRO A 9 -28.62 -0.74 12.76
C PRO A 9 -29.70 -1.34 11.85
N GLY A 10 -29.34 -2.36 11.06
CA GLY A 10 -30.25 -2.97 10.07
C GLY A 10 -30.50 -2.12 8.80
N GLY A 11 -29.85 -0.97 8.67
CA GLY A 11 -29.91 -0.12 7.49
C GLY A 11 -29.02 -0.59 6.33
N LYS A 12 -28.96 0.23 5.27
CA LYS A 12 -28.11 -0.02 4.10
C LYS A 12 -26.63 -0.06 4.52
N ARG A 13 -25.92 -1.06 4.00
CA ARG A 13 -24.47 -1.19 4.13
C ARG A 13 -23.76 -0.47 2.98
N ASN A 14 -22.79 0.36 3.29
CA ASN A 14 -21.89 0.96 2.31
C ASN A 14 -20.65 0.08 2.17
N ASP A 15 -20.79 -1.03 1.43
CA ASP A 15 -19.75 -2.06 1.27
C ASP A 15 -18.57 -1.61 0.39
N ARG A 16 -18.69 -0.47 -0.29
CA ARG A 16 -17.65 0.14 -1.14
C ARG A 16 -17.51 1.63 -0.85
N TYR A 17 -16.30 2.16 -1.01
CA TYR A 17 -16.09 3.58 -0.74
C TYR A 17 -16.86 4.50 -1.71
N HIS A 18 -16.92 4.16 -3.01
CA HIS A 18 -17.73 4.95 -3.94
C HIS A 18 -19.23 4.94 -3.59
N GLN A 19 -19.77 3.87 -2.97
CA GLN A 19 -21.17 3.84 -2.50
C GLN A 19 -21.39 4.81 -1.34
N LEU A 20 -20.43 4.87 -0.40
CA LEU A 20 -20.47 5.86 0.67
C LEU A 20 -20.45 7.29 0.12
N GLY A 21 -19.63 7.54 -0.91
CA GLY A 21 -19.63 8.82 -1.61
C GLY A 21 -20.96 9.17 -2.25
N GLN A 22 -21.61 8.19 -2.89
CA GLN A 22 -22.93 8.37 -3.50
C GLN A 22 -24.03 8.63 -2.46
N GLU A 23 -23.96 8.00 -1.30
CA GLU A 23 -24.87 8.25 -0.19
C GLU A 23 -24.71 9.67 0.36
N ALA A 24 -23.47 10.14 0.51
CA ALA A 24 -23.19 11.46 1.09
C ALA A 24 -23.42 12.63 0.11
N PHE A 25 -23.08 12.47 -1.18
CA PHE A 25 -23.06 13.55 -2.16
C PHE A 25 -24.05 13.38 -3.33
N GLY A 26 -24.82 12.30 -3.33
CA GLY A 26 -25.72 11.91 -4.42
C GLY A 26 -25.04 11.06 -5.50
N GLU A 27 -25.85 10.39 -6.33
CA GLU A 27 -25.41 9.31 -7.22
C GLU A 27 -24.30 9.67 -8.20
N LYS A 28 -24.32 10.90 -8.74
CA LYS A 28 -23.34 11.37 -9.74
C LYS A 28 -22.13 12.03 -9.09
N LEU A 29 -22.36 13.01 -8.22
CA LEU A 29 -21.29 13.79 -7.62
C LEU A 29 -20.42 12.93 -6.69
N GLY A 30 -21.02 11.99 -5.96
CA GLY A 30 -20.29 11.05 -5.12
C GLY A 30 -19.28 10.20 -5.89
N LEU A 31 -19.65 9.74 -7.09
CA LEU A 31 -18.72 9.01 -7.97
C LEU A 31 -17.57 9.91 -8.45
N TRP A 32 -17.87 11.13 -8.89
CA TRP A 32 -16.86 12.07 -9.39
C TRP A 32 -15.86 12.51 -8.32
N ILE A 33 -16.28 12.56 -7.05
CA ILE A 33 -15.39 12.91 -5.93
C ILE A 33 -14.55 11.70 -5.50
N VAL A 34 -15.20 10.55 -5.25
CA VAL A 34 -14.53 9.40 -4.61
C VAL A 34 -13.73 8.56 -5.58
N VAL A 35 -14.29 8.21 -6.75
CA VAL A 35 -13.68 7.22 -7.66
C VAL A 35 -12.31 7.64 -8.17
N PRO A 36 -12.08 8.88 -8.66
CA PRO A 36 -10.75 9.27 -9.14
C PRO A 36 -9.69 9.19 -8.06
N GLN A 37 -10.04 9.59 -6.83
CA GLN A 37 -9.11 9.59 -5.70
C GLN A 37 -8.83 8.16 -5.22
N GLN A 38 -9.86 7.33 -5.09
CA GLN A 38 -9.74 5.92 -4.72
C GLN A 38 -8.87 5.16 -5.73
N LEU A 39 -9.14 5.32 -7.03
CA LEU A 39 -8.35 4.68 -8.08
C LEU A 39 -6.90 5.15 -8.07
N LEU A 40 -6.65 6.46 -7.89
CA LEU A 40 -5.29 6.98 -7.83
C LEU A 40 -4.50 6.38 -6.67
N VAL A 41 -5.15 6.23 -5.52
CA VAL A 41 -4.57 5.57 -4.34
C VAL A 41 -4.28 4.09 -4.61
N GLU A 42 -5.26 3.33 -5.10
CA GLU A 42 -5.14 1.88 -5.30
C GLU A 42 -4.13 1.54 -6.40
N VAL A 43 -4.27 2.17 -7.57
CA VAL A 43 -3.35 1.98 -8.70
C VAL A 43 -1.95 2.46 -8.34
N GLY A 44 -1.84 3.63 -7.71
CA GLY A 44 -0.56 4.19 -7.28
C GLY A 44 0.18 3.26 -6.30
N THR A 45 -0.53 2.70 -5.33
CA THR A 45 0.03 1.74 -4.37
C THR A 45 0.51 0.46 -5.06
N CYS A 46 -0.28 -0.08 -6.00
CA CYS A 46 0.12 -1.22 -6.81
C CYS A 46 1.41 -0.96 -7.62
N ILE A 47 1.57 0.25 -8.17
CA ILE A 47 2.80 0.66 -8.88
C ILE A 47 4.00 0.74 -7.91
N VAL A 48 3.82 1.36 -6.73
CA VAL A 48 4.85 1.41 -5.69
C VAL A 48 5.29 0.01 -5.29
N TYR A 49 4.36 -0.93 -5.13
CA TYR A 49 4.69 -2.32 -4.81
C TYR A 49 5.42 -3.04 -5.93
N MET A 50 5.10 -2.78 -7.21
CA MET A 50 5.88 -3.30 -8.34
C MET A 50 7.35 -2.88 -8.27
N VAL A 51 7.60 -1.59 -8.01
CA VAL A 51 8.96 -1.05 -7.89
C VAL A 51 9.66 -1.61 -6.65
N THR A 52 8.97 -1.68 -5.52
CA THR A 52 9.50 -2.16 -4.24
C THR A 52 9.89 -3.63 -4.32
N GLY A 53 8.99 -4.49 -4.80
CA GLY A 53 9.22 -5.91 -4.99
C GLY A 53 10.37 -6.18 -5.96
N GLY A 54 10.43 -5.46 -7.08
CA GLY A 54 11.54 -5.56 -8.03
C GLY A 54 12.89 -5.14 -7.43
N LYS A 55 12.94 -4.03 -6.68
CA LYS A 55 14.18 -3.59 -6.00
C LYS A 55 14.62 -4.58 -4.91
N SER A 56 13.69 -5.13 -4.15
CA SER A 56 14.00 -6.13 -3.12
C SER A 56 14.49 -7.44 -3.73
N LEU A 57 13.87 -7.95 -4.80
CA LEU A 57 14.37 -9.13 -5.52
C LEU A 57 15.78 -8.90 -6.09
N LYS A 58 16.01 -7.71 -6.68
CA LYS A 58 17.34 -7.32 -7.15
C LYS A 58 18.36 -7.37 -6.01
N LYS A 59 18.03 -6.78 -4.86
CA LYS A 59 18.90 -6.78 -3.67
C LYS A 59 19.18 -8.21 -3.18
N VAL A 60 18.19 -9.10 -3.16
CA VAL A 60 18.37 -10.52 -2.83
C VAL A 60 19.42 -11.16 -3.74
N HIS A 61 19.26 -10.99 -5.06
CA HIS A 61 20.20 -11.55 -6.04
C HIS A 61 21.62 -11.02 -5.85
N GLU A 62 21.79 -9.70 -5.72
CA GLU A 62 23.11 -9.08 -5.51
C GLU A 62 23.75 -9.50 -4.17
N THR A 63 22.93 -9.84 -3.18
CA THR A 63 23.40 -10.26 -1.85
C THR A 63 23.90 -11.72 -1.85
N PHE A 64 23.21 -12.63 -2.55
CA PHE A 64 23.55 -14.05 -2.58
C PHE A 64 24.47 -14.43 -3.75
N CYS A 65 24.56 -13.59 -4.79
CA CYS A 65 25.49 -13.77 -5.89
C CYS A 65 26.20 -12.45 -6.23
N PRO A 66 27.21 -12.04 -5.44
CA PRO A 66 27.93 -10.79 -5.66
C PRO A 66 28.71 -10.76 -6.99
N ASP A 67 29.19 -11.92 -7.45
CA ASP A 67 29.95 -12.07 -8.69
C ASP A 67 29.06 -12.29 -9.93
N CYS A 68 27.73 -12.37 -9.76
CA CYS A 68 26.80 -12.53 -10.87
C CYS A 68 26.70 -11.27 -11.72
N LYS A 69 26.29 -11.46 -12.99
CA LYS A 69 25.99 -10.35 -13.90
C LYS A 69 24.94 -9.43 -13.30
N GLN A 70 25.24 -8.13 -13.29
CA GLN A 70 24.28 -7.11 -12.86
C GLN A 70 23.10 -7.03 -13.84
N ILE A 71 21.90 -7.25 -13.30
CA ILE A 71 20.64 -7.22 -14.05
C ILE A 71 19.92 -5.90 -13.74
N ARG A 72 19.39 -5.25 -14.77
CA ARG A 72 18.64 -3.98 -14.62
C ARG A 72 17.37 -4.21 -13.78
N THR A 73 17.02 -3.23 -12.94
CA THR A 73 15.83 -3.28 -12.07
C THR A 73 14.54 -3.57 -12.84
N THR A 74 14.43 -3.12 -14.09
CA THR A 74 13.32 -3.42 -15.01
C THR A 74 13.00 -4.92 -15.10
N TYR A 75 14.03 -5.78 -15.20
CA TYR A 75 13.81 -7.23 -15.29
C TYR A 75 13.30 -7.80 -13.96
N TRP A 76 13.80 -7.31 -12.84
CA TRP A 76 13.31 -7.72 -11.53
C TRP A 76 11.87 -7.28 -11.25
N ILE A 77 11.46 -6.12 -11.76
CA ILE A 77 10.05 -5.68 -11.73
C ILE A 77 9.19 -6.66 -12.56
N MET A 78 9.65 -7.10 -13.73
CA MET A 78 8.93 -8.11 -14.53
C MET A 78 8.83 -9.46 -13.81
N VAL A 79 9.90 -9.90 -13.15
CA VAL A 79 9.88 -11.12 -12.32
C VAL A 79 8.86 -11.00 -11.18
N PHE A 80 8.86 -9.87 -10.46
CA PHE A 80 7.86 -9.60 -9.43
C PHE A 80 6.43 -9.57 -10.00
N ALA A 81 6.23 -8.94 -11.17
CA ALA A 81 4.93 -8.89 -11.83
C ALA A 81 4.43 -10.28 -12.25
N SER A 82 5.31 -11.20 -12.66
CA SER A 82 4.92 -12.57 -13.03
C SER A 82 4.15 -13.31 -11.91
N VAL A 83 4.55 -13.12 -10.65
CA VAL A 83 3.82 -13.66 -9.49
C VAL A 83 2.42 -13.04 -9.39
N ASN A 84 2.32 -11.72 -9.60
CA ASN A 84 1.05 -11.00 -9.52
C ASN A 84 0.10 -11.34 -10.68
N PHE A 85 0.60 -11.66 -11.88
CA PHE A 85 -0.24 -12.13 -12.98
C PHE A 85 -0.99 -13.42 -12.62
N VAL A 86 -0.34 -14.33 -11.89
CA VAL A 86 -0.94 -15.57 -11.40
C VAL A 86 -1.90 -15.29 -10.24
N LEU A 87 -1.45 -14.55 -9.22
CA LEU A 87 -2.26 -14.29 -8.03
C LEU A 87 -3.46 -13.39 -8.28
N ALA A 88 -3.40 -12.48 -9.27
CA ALA A 88 -4.52 -11.64 -9.66
C ALA A 88 -5.76 -12.47 -10.06
N GLN A 89 -5.58 -13.73 -10.45
CA GLN A 89 -6.70 -14.59 -10.84
C GLN A 89 -7.53 -15.09 -9.64
N ILE A 90 -7.07 -14.87 -8.40
CA ILE A 90 -7.77 -15.29 -7.17
C ILE A 90 -9.16 -14.64 -7.05
N PRO A 91 -10.23 -15.38 -6.68
CA PRO A 91 -11.63 -14.94 -6.70
C PRO A 91 -11.90 -13.57 -6.07
N ASN A 92 -11.52 -13.40 -4.81
CA ASN A 92 -11.97 -12.31 -3.94
C ASN A 92 -11.08 -12.14 -2.69
N PHE A 93 -11.37 -11.11 -1.89
CA PHE A 93 -10.69 -10.80 -0.62
C PHE A 93 -10.63 -11.96 0.37
N ASN A 94 -11.70 -12.74 0.52
CA ASN A 94 -11.71 -13.88 1.45
C ASN A 94 -10.66 -14.94 1.06
N SER A 95 -10.47 -15.14 -0.24
CA SER A 95 -9.53 -16.12 -0.79
C SER A 95 -8.05 -15.70 -0.62
N ILE A 96 -7.77 -14.41 -0.37
CA ILE A 96 -6.41 -13.92 -0.09
C ILE A 96 -6.12 -13.76 1.41
N SER A 97 -7.04 -14.14 2.30
CA SER A 97 -6.87 -13.98 3.75
C SER A 97 -5.57 -14.60 4.29
N ALA A 98 -5.24 -15.83 3.86
CA ALA A 98 -4.00 -16.50 4.24
C ALA A 98 -2.75 -15.78 3.69
N ILE A 99 -2.84 -15.27 2.44
CA ILE A 99 -1.76 -14.48 1.81
C ILE A 99 -1.56 -13.17 2.59
N SER A 100 -2.66 -12.50 2.97
CA SER A 100 -2.64 -11.26 3.76
C SER A 100 -2.07 -11.48 5.16
N ALA A 101 -2.43 -12.59 5.82
CA ALA A 101 -1.88 -12.95 7.13
C ALA A 101 -0.38 -13.21 7.05
N GLY A 102 0.07 -13.98 6.05
CA GLY A 102 1.49 -14.19 5.77
C GLY A 102 2.22 -12.86 5.52
N ALA A 103 1.64 -11.99 4.70
CA ALA A 103 2.20 -10.67 4.40
C ALA A 103 2.34 -9.79 5.66
N ALA A 104 1.39 -9.85 6.61
CA ALA A 104 1.48 -9.13 7.87
C ALA A 104 2.61 -9.66 8.77
N VAL A 105 2.77 -10.98 8.88
CA VAL A 105 3.87 -11.60 9.63
C VAL A 105 5.23 -11.24 9.02
N MET A 106 5.34 -11.26 7.69
CA MET A 106 6.55 -10.84 6.99
C MET A 106 6.87 -9.36 7.23
N SER A 107 5.84 -8.49 7.31
CA SER A 107 5.99 -7.07 7.65
C SER A 107 6.64 -6.86 9.01
N LEU A 108 6.07 -7.48 10.05
CA LEU A 108 6.63 -7.44 11.41
C LEU A 108 8.07 -7.97 11.44
N SER A 109 8.33 -9.03 10.69
CA SER A 109 9.64 -9.68 10.63
C SER A 109 10.71 -8.79 9.99
N TYR A 110 10.49 -8.27 8.78
CA TYR A 110 11.50 -7.43 8.12
C TYR A 110 11.67 -6.08 8.83
N SER A 111 10.61 -5.51 9.40
CA SER A 111 10.72 -4.27 10.18
C SER A 111 11.56 -4.50 11.43
N THR A 112 11.35 -5.62 12.11
CA THR A 112 12.17 -6.02 13.27
C THR A 112 13.64 -6.22 12.90
N ILE A 113 13.90 -6.89 11.77
CA ILE A 113 15.26 -7.03 11.25
C ILE A 113 15.86 -5.66 10.93
N ALA A 114 15.11 -4.76 10.29
CA ALA A 114 15.61 -3.45 9.89
C ALA A 114 16.12 -2.63 11.08
N TRP A 115 15.31 -2.44 12.12
CA TRP A 115 15.76 -1.63 13.26
C TRP A 115 16.80 -2.36 14.12
N SER A 116 16.68 -3.68 14.34
CA SER A 116 17.65 -4.43 15.15
C SER A 116 19.03 -4.54 14.47
N ALA A 117 19.08 -4.73 13.15
CA ALA A 117 20.32 -4.70 12.37
C ALA A 117 20.94 -3.29 12.37
N SER A 118 20.10 -2.25 12.32
CA SER A 118 20.56 -0.86 12.46
C SER A 118 21.23 -0.61 13.81
N ILE A 119 20.65 -1.11 14.91
CA ILE A 119 21.28 -1.04 16.24
C ILE A 119 22.65 -1.73 16.23
N LYS A 120 22.68 -2.97 15.70
CA LYS A 120 23.89 -3.79 15.69
C LYS A 120 25.02 -3.20 14.85
N LYS A 121 24.68 -2.53 13.74
CA LYS A 121 25.66 -1.78 12.93
C LYS A 121 26.34 -0.69 13.76
N GLY A 122 25.58 0.00 14.62
CA GLY A 122 26.07 1.12 15.42
C GLY A 122 26.25 2.41 14.63
N ILE A 123 26.57 3.48 15.36
CA ILE A 123 26.79 4.82 14.84
C ILE A 123 28.19 4.89 14.20
N SER A 124 28.26 5.30 12.94
CA SER A 124 29.53 5.58 12.26
C SER A 124 30.10 6.93 12.72
N LYS A 125 31.44 7.08 12.72
CA LYS A 125 32.10 8.25 13.32
C LYS A 125 31.78 9.60 12.64
N ASP A 126 31.40 9.57 11.36
CA ASP A 126 31.17 10.76 10.52
C ASP A 126 29.71 10.90 10.08
N ILE A 127 28.74 10.68 10.98
CA ILE A 127 27.32 10.83 10.65
C ILE A 127 26.89 12.28 10.68
N ASP A 128 26.27 12.70 9.58
CA ASP A 128 25.65 14.01 9.41
C ASP A 128 24.14 13.95 9.68
N TYR A 129 23.66 14.86 10.52
CA TYR A 129 22.24 15.07 10.84
C TYR A 129 21.74 16.45 10.42
N THR A 130 22.55 17.24 9.74
CA THR A 130 22.13 18.54 9.22
C THR A 130 20.98 18.34 8.24
N VAL A 131 20.07 19.31 8.16
CA VAL A 131 18.90 19.18 7.29
C VAL A 131 19.38 19.13 5.84
N LYS A 132 19.06 18.03 5.15
CA LYS A 132 19.42 17.81 3.75
C LYS A 132 18.65 18.77 2.83
N MET A 133 19.27 19.89 2.51
CA MET A 133 18.73 20.90 1.59
C MET A 133 19.83 21.56 0.76
N LYS A 134 19.58 21.77 -0.54
CA LYS A 134 20.47 22.54 -1.44
C LYS A 134 20.17 24.05 -1.40
N SER A 135 18.94 24.40 -1.02
CA SER A 135 18.44 25.76 -0.87
C SER A 135 17.26 25.75 0.12
N THR A 136 16.83 26.93 0.59
CA THR A 136 15.63 27.02 1.42
C THR A 136 14.39 26.47 0.73
N SER A 137 14.23 26.71 -0.57
CA SER A 137 13.11 26.16 -1.34
C SER A 137 13.15 24.64 -1.42
N ASP A 138 14.33 24.06 -1.65
CA ASP A 138 14.54 22.60 -1.64
C ASP A 138 14.19 22.01 -0.27
N GLY A 139 14.61 22.65 0.82
CA GLY A 139 14.24 22.25 2.18
C GLY A 139 12.73 22.25 2.43
N VAL A 140 12.01 23.26 1.92
CA VAL A 140 10.54 23.33 2.02
C VAL A 140 9.87 22.21 1.21
N PHE A 141 10.32 21.96 -0.03
CA PHE A 141 9.77 20.85 -0.83
C PHE A 141 10.06 19.48 -0.21
N ASN A 142 11.26 19.27 0.34
CA ASN A 142 11.60 18.03 1.06
C ASN A 142 10.72 17.83 2.29
N PHE A 143 10.42 18.91 3.03
CA PHE A 143 9.50 18.85 4.18
C PHE A 143 8.09 18.43 3.75
N PHE A 144 7.52 19.04 2.70
CA PHE A 144 6.20 18.65 2.20
C PHE A 144 6.18 17.22 1.62
N SER A 145 7.24 16.81 0.93
CA SER A 145 7.39 15.43 0.45
C SER A 145 7.39 14.44 1.61
N ALA A 146 8.12 14.75 2.70
CA ALA A 146 8.16 13.91 3.89
C ALA A 146 6.79 13.81 4.60
N LEU A 147 6.01 14.89 4.64
CA LEU A 147 4.61 14.83 5.10
C LEU A 147 3.76 13.91 4.21
N GLY A 148 4.00 13.95 2.90
CA GLY A 148 3.42 12.99 1.95
C GLY A 148 3.81 11.55 2.27
N ASP A 149 5.08 11.27 2.52
CA ASP A 149 5.56 9.93 2.88
C ASP A 149 4.86 9.42 4.15
N VAL A 150 4.70 10.28 5.16
CA VAL A 150 3.95 9.95 6.39
C VAL A 150 2.47 9.66 6.06
N ALA A 151 1.83 10.48 5.24
CA ALA A 151 0.43 10.25 4.85
C ALA A 151 0.25 8.93 4.08
N PHE A 152 1.19 8.61 3.18
CA PHE A 152 1.21 7.32 2.47
C PHE A 152 1.44 6.15 3.44
N ALA A 153 2.30 6.30 4.45
CA ALA A 153 2.61 5.22 5.38
C ALA A 153 1.36 4.71 6.12
N TYR A 154 0.38 5.60 6.38
CA TYR A 154 -0.91 5.27 7.00
C TYR A 154 -2.03 5.01 5.97
N ALA A 155 -1.66 4.52 4.79
CA ALA A 155 -2.53 3.97 3.77
C ALA A 155 -3.40 2.82 4.30
N GLY A 156 -4.62 2.70 3.78
CA GLY A 156 -5.53 1.58 4.08
C GLY A 156 -6.99 1.99 4.24
N HIS A 157 -7.24 3.27 4.53
CA HIS A 157 -8.58 3.84 4.66
C HIS A 157 -9.47 3.51 3.45
N ASN A 158 -8.94 3.63 2.23
CA ASN A 158 -9.67 3.42 0.99
C ASN A 158 -10.09 1.95 0.72
N VAL A 159 -9.61 0.98 1.51
CA VAL A 159 -10.01 -0.43 1.43
C VAL A 159 -10.73 -0.91 2.71
N VAL A 160 -10.89 -0.05 3.72
CA VAL A 160 -11.51 -0.40 5.01
C VAL A 160 -12.95 -0.87 4.81
N LEU A 161 -13.71 -0.21 3.93
CA LEU A 161 -15.12 -0.55 3.71
C LEU A 161 -15.24 -1.90 2.99
N GLU A 162 -14.38 -2.14 2.00
CA GLU A 162 -14.28 -3.38 1.25
C GLU A 162 -13.88 -4.57 2.15
N ILE A 163 -12.96 -4.36 3.09
CA ILE A 163 -12.57 -5.37 4.10
C ILE A 163 -13.73 -5.60 5.07
N GLN A 164 -14.34 -4.53 5.59
CA GLN A 164 -15.47 -4.63 6.51
C GLN A 164 -16.68 -5.33 5.88
N ALA A 165 -16.86 -5.16 4.56
CA ALA A 165 -17.91 -5.81 3.80
C ALA A 165 -17.85 -7.34 3.89
N THR A 166 -16.65 -7.90 4.03
CA THR A 166 -16.43 -9.36 4.14
C THR A 166 -16.80 -9.93 5.51
N MET A 167 -17.02 -9.10 6.52
CA MET A 167 -17.35 -9.56 7.85
C MET A 167 -18.86 -9.82 8.02
N PRO A 168 -19.24 -10.89 8.74
CA PRO A 168 -20.62 -11.10 9.14
C PRO A 168 -21.13 -9.91 9.95
N SER A 169 -22.36 -9.48 9.64
CA SER A 169 -23.02 -8.37 10.34
C SER A 169 -24.50 -8.67 10.55
N THR A 170 -25.00 -8.42 11.74
CA THR A 170 -26.44 -8.43 12.06
C THR A 170 -26.80 -7.17 12.84
N ALA A 171 -28.10 -6.85 12.95
CA ALA A 171 -28.56 -5.69 13.72
C ALA A 171 -28.10 -5.73 15.20
N GLU A 172 -28.00 -6.93 15.78
CA GLU A 172 -27.55 -7.14 17.16
C GLU A 172 -26.02 -7.21 17.28
N LYS A 173 -25.32 -7.64 16.22
CA LYS A 173 -23.87 -7.83 16.18
C LYS A 173 -23.29 -7.16 14.92
N PRO A 174 -23.18 -5.82 14.91
CA PRO A 174 -22.73 -5.09 13.74
C PRO A 174 -21.23 -5.31 13.48
N SER A 175 -20.85 -5.36 12.21
CA SER A 175 -19.46 -5.59 11.74
C SER A 175 -18.47 -4.53 12.24
N LYS A 176 -18.97 -3.34 12.59
CA LYS A 176 -18.14 -2.22 13.08
C LYS A 176 -17.37 -2.53 14.36
N ILE A 177 -17.92 -3.38 15.24
CA ILE A 177 -17.28 -3.75 16.51
C ILE A 177 -16.00 -4.59 16.26
N PRO A 178 -16.07 -5.74 15.57
CA PRO A 178 -14.86 -6.50 15.25
C PRO A 178 -13.93 -5.72 14.31
N MET A 179 -14.46 -4.94 13.36
CA MET A 179 -13.63 -4.10 12.49
C MET A 179 -12.79 -3.09 13.28
N TRP A 180 -13.42 -2.36 14.21
CA TRP A 180 -12.71 -1.37 15.01
C TRP A 180 -11.60 -2.00 15.86
N ARG A 181 -11.86 -3.16 16.48
CA ARG A 181 -10.82 -3.91 17.21
C ARG A 181 -9.66 -4.31 16.29
N GLY A 182 -9.98 -4.78 15.08
CA GLY A 182 -8.99 -5.08 14.05
C GLY A 182 -8.15 -3.86 13.66
N CYS A 183 -8.79 -2.71 13.43
CA CYS A 183 -8.11 -1.45 13.14
C CYS A 183 -7.17 -1.05 14.29
N VAL A 184 -7.62 -1.10 15.54
CA VAL A 184 -6.76 -0.75 16.70
C VAL A 184 -5.52 -1.63 16.75
N LEU A 185 -5.68 -2.95 16.61
CA LEU A 185 -4.55 -3.88 16.59
C LEU A 185 -3.61 -3.63 15.40
N ALA A 186 -4.16 -3.36 14.22
CA ALA A 186 -3.38 -3.03 13.03
C ALA A 186 -2.54 -1.76 13.23
N TYR A 187 -3.12 -0.69 13.79
CA TYR A 187 -2.40 0.56 14.05
C TYR A 187 -1.33 0.42 15.14
N ILE A 188 -1.56 -0.42 16.16
CA ILE A 188 -0.51 -0.79 17.12
C ILE A 188 0.65 -1.50 16.41
N GLY A 189 0.34 -2.48 15.55
CA GLY A 189 1.36 -3.18 14.74
C GLY A 189 2.14 -2.24 13.83
N VAL A 190 1.44 -1.33 13.14
CA VAL A 190 2.04 -0.29 12.30
C VAL A 190 2.99 0.60 13.12
N ALA A 191 2.56 1.07 14.31
CA ALA A 191 3.40 1.89 15.18
C ALA A 191 4.68 1.15 15.62
N LEU A 192 4.56 -0.14 15.96
CA LEU A 192 5.69 -1.00 16.33
C LEU A 192 6.65 -1.27 15.16
N CYS A 193 6.17 -1.25 13.92
CA CYS A 193 7.01 -1.37 12.74
C CYS A 193 7.67 -0.04 12.36
N TYR A 194 6.91 1.05 12.31
CA TYR A 194 7.35 2.31 11.72
C TYR A 194 8.21 3.14 12.64
N PHE A 195 7.80 3.37 13.89
CA PHE A 195 8.54 4.27 14.78
C PHE A 195 9.94 3.77 15.09
N PRO A 196 10.17 2.48 15.42
CA PRO A 196 11.52 1.98 15.62
C PRO A 196 12.37 2.11 14.36
N VAL A 197 11.84 1.74 13.18
CA VAL A 197 12.59 1.84 11.92
C VAL A 197 12.93 3.29 11.58
N ALA A 198 12.00 4.22 11.74
CA ALA A 198 12.21 5.63 11.45
C ALA A 198 13.21 6.27 12.43
N PHE A 199 12.96 6.15 13.75
CA PHE A 199 13.79 6.82 14.76
C PHE A 199 15.16 6.17 14.89
N ILE A 200 15.24 4.85 15.03
CA ILE A 200 16.53 4.15 15.18
C ILE A 200 17.28 4.19 13.85
N GLY A 201 16.59 3.99 12.72
CA GLY A 201 17.21 4.06 11.40
C GLY A 201 17.85 5.42 11.15
N TYR A 202 17.10 6.52 11.32
CA TYR A 202 17.67 7.85 11.14
C TYR A 202 18.77 8.13 12.18
N TYR A 203 18.60 7.73 13.44
CA TYR A 203 19.63 7.89 14.47
C TYR A 203 20.92 7.08 14.20
N MET A 204 20.87 5.99 13.45
CA MET A 204 22.06 5.17 13.14
C MET A 204 22.71 5.49 11.80
N PHE A 205 22.03 6.19 10.91
CA PHE A 205 22.50 6.48 9.55
C PHE A 205 22.55 7.98 9.20
N GLY A 206 21.79 8.83 9.87
CA GLY A 206 21.63 10.25 9.52
C GLY A 206 21.30 10.41 8.03
N ASN A 207 21.95 11.37 7.37
CA ASN A 207 21.76 11.68 5.95
C ASN A 207 22.20 10.58 4.96
N SER A 208 22.85 9.51 5.44
CA SER A 208 23.27 8.37 4.61
C SER A 208 22.20 7.30 4.41
N VAL A 209 21.03 7.44 5.06
CA VAL A 209 19.91 6.51 4.88
C VAL A 209 19.30 6.69 3.48
N ASP A 210 19.06 5.58 2.79
CA ASP A 210 18.25 5.55 1.56
C ASP A 210 16.76 5.53 1.91
N ASP A 211 15.90 5.87 0.95
CA ASP A 211 14.44 5.79 1.11
C ASP A 211 13.95 4.42 1.62
N ASN A 212 14.67 3.35 1.31
CA ASN A 212 14.47 2.02 1.87
C ASN A 212 15.70 1.60 2.67
N ILE A 213 15.57 1.61 4.00
CA ILE A 213 16.65 1.28 4.94
C ILE A 213 17.26 -0.12 4.73
N LEU A 214 16.49 -1.09 4.22
CA LEU A 214 17.00 -2.43 3.93
C LEU A 214 17.93 -2.46 2.72
N ILE A 215 17.93 -1.42 1.89
CA ILE A 215 18.90 -1.22 0.82
C ILE A 215 20.21 -0.65 1.40
N THR A 216 20.09 0.28 2.36
CA THR A 216 21.23 0.90 3.07
C THR A 216 22.01 -0.11 3.91
N LEU A 217 21.33 -1.10 4.49
CA LEU A 217 21.99 -2.20 5.20
C LEU A 217 22.74 -3.14 4.24
N GLN A 218 23.96 -3.51 4.60
CA GLN A 218 24.83 -4.38 3.79
C GLN A 218 25.28 -5.65 4.51
N HIS A 219 25.37 -5.65 5.85
CA HIS A 219 25.90 -6.77 6.63
C HIS A 219 25.03 -7.12 7.85
N PRO A 220 24.97 -8.42 8.23
CA PRO A 220 25.45 -9.58 7.47
C PRO A 220 24.56 -9.87 6.25
N ALA A 221 25.17 -10.22 5.12
CA ALA A 221 24.51 -10.34 3.82
C ALA A 221 23.26 -11.25 3.86
N TRP A 222 23.40 -12.47 4.40
CA TRP A 222 22.28 -13.42 4.47
C TRP A 222 21.03 -12.86 5.17
N LEU A 223 21.20 -12.06 6.23
CA LEU A 223 20.09 -11.49 6.99
C LEU A 223 19.36 -10.41 6.16
N ILE A 224 20.12 -9.60 5.42
CA ILE A 224 19.57 -8.57 4.52
C ILE A 224 18.87 -9.21 3.32
N GLY A 225 19.42 -10.31 2.80
CA GLY A 225 18.77 -11.11 1.77
C GLY A 225 17.42 -11.65 2.24
N ILE A 226 17.36 -12.27 3.43
CA ILE A 226 16.10 -12.77 3.99
C ILE A 226 15.10 -11.62 4.24
N ALA A 227 15.55 -10.49 4.80
CA ALA A 227 14.68 -9.34 5.03
C ALA A 227 14.05 -8.81 3.73
N ASN A 228 14.83 -8.75 2.64
CA ASN A 228 14.30 -8.34 1.34
C ASN A 228 13.34 -9.38 0.75
N LEU A 229 13.55 -10.68 1.00
CA LEU A 229 12.59 -11.71 0.60
C LEU A 229 11.27 -11.56 1.37
N PHE A 230 11.32 -11.23 2.66
CA PHE A 230 10.13 -10.93 3.46
C PHE A 230 9.39 -9.68 2.93
N VAL A 231 10.12 -8.64 2.52
CA VAL A 231 9.51 -7.49 1.83
C VAL A 231 8.77 -7.94 0.58
N VAL A 232 9.38 -8.78 -0.27
CA VAL A 232 8.74 -9.31 -1.49
C VAL A 232 7.43 -10.01 -1.16
N ILE A 233 7.42 -10.92 -0.19
CA ILE A 233 6.19 -11.64 0.21
C ILE A 233 5.14 -10.66 0.75
N HIS A 234 5.55 -9.69 1.57
CA HIS A 234 4.66 -8.66 2.10
C HIS A 234 3.99 -7.85 0.98
N VAL A 235 4.78 -7.31 0.04
CA VAL A 235 4.24 -6.47 -1.04
C VAL A 235 3.47 -7.27 -2.09
N VAL A 236 3.73 -8.57 -2.25
CA VAL A 236 2.84 -9.46 -3.03
C VAL A 236 1.44 -9.48 -2.41
N GLY A 237 1.34 -9.72 -1.09
CA GLY A 237 0.05 -9.71 -0.41
C GLY A 237 -0.63 -8.35 -0.44
N GLY A 238 0.14 -7.28 -0.19
CA GLY A 238 -0.35 -5.90 -0.29
C GLY A 238 -0.90 -5.58 -1.68
N TYR A 239 -0.20 -5.96 -2.75
CA TYR A 239 -0.67 -5.74 -4.13
C TYR A 239 -2.04 -6.37 -4.36
N GLN A 240 -2.26 -7.60 -3.89
CA GLN A 240 -3.56 -8.26 -4.03
C GLN A 240 -4.66 -7.52 -3.26
N VAL A 241 -4.38 -7.01 -2.06
CA VAL A 241 -5.35 -6.24 -1.26
C VAL A 241 -5.80 -4.95 -1.98
N PHE A 242 -4.87 -4.21 -2.59
CA PHE A 242 -5.20 -2.96 -3.29
C PHE A 242 -5.71 -3.17 -4.73
N ALA A 243 -5.39 -4.28 -5.38
CA ALA A 243 -5.86 -4.56 -6.74
C ALA A 243 -7.32 -5.05 -6.79
N MET A 244 -7.79 -5.76 -5.75
CA MET A 244 -9.14 -6.35 -5.74
C MET A 244 -10.29 -5.34 -5.90
N PRO A 245 -10.29 -4.17 -5.23
CA PRO A 245 -11.34 -3.16 -5.44
C PRO A 245 -11.32 -2.59 -6.86
N VAL A 246 -10.13 -2.40 -7.43
CA VAL A 246 -9.99 -1.94 -8.82
C VAL A 246 -10.53 -2.97 -9.80
N PHE A 247 -10.25 -4.26 -9.57
CA PHE A 247 -10.81 -5.34 -10.37
C PHE A 247 -12.34 -5.35 -10.31
N ASP A 248 -12.91 -5.26 -9.10
CA ASP A 248 -14.36 -5.20 -8.88
C ASP A 248 -14.98 -4.01 -9.61
N MET A 249 -14.34 -2.83 -9.54
CA MET A 249 -14.81 -1.61 -10.18
C MET A 249 -14.77 -1.68 -11.72
N ILE A 250 -13.67 -2.17 -12.31
CA ILE A 250 -13.52 -2.32 -13.76
C ILE A 250 -14.52 -3.37 -14.27
N GLU A 251 -14.58 -4.55 -13.64
CA GLU A 251 -15.48 -5.63 -14.03
C GLU A 251 -16.95 -5.18 -13.93
N THR A 252 -17.32 -4.51 -12.84
CA THR A 252 -18.68 -3.95 -12.65
C THR A 252 -19.01 -2.93 -13.73
N PHE A 253 -18.09 -2.01 -14.05
CA PHE A 253 -18.31 -1.02 -15.09
C PHE A 253 -18.53 -1.67 -16.48
N LEU A 254 -17.70 -2.64 -16.84
CA LEU A 254 -17.80 -3.34 -18.13
C LEU A 254 -19.13 -4.10 -18.25
N VAL A 255 -19.56 -4.79 -17.19
CA VAL A 255 -20.82 -5.54 -17.19
C VAL A 255 -22.04 -4.62 -17.17
N THR A 256 -22.07 -3.64 -16.27
CA THR A 256 -23.30 -2.86 -16.00
C THR A 256 -23.46 -1.64 -16.91
N ARG A 257 -22.37 -1.05 -17.39
CA ARG A 257 -22.41 0.16 -18.24
C ARG A 257 -22.10 -0.13 -19.69
N LEU A 258 -21.18 -1.05 -19.97
CA LEU A 258 -20.82 -1.43 -21.34
C LEU A 258 -21.52 -2.71 -21.82
N ASN A 259 -22.39 -3.31 -21.00
CA ASN A 259 -23.20 -4.49 -21.33
C ASN A 259 -22.37 -5.72 -21.76
N PHE A 260 -21.16 -5.88 -21.23
CA PHE A 260 -20.36 -7.09 -21.48
C PHE A 260 -20.92 -8.26 -20.68
N SER A 261 -20.88 -9.46 -21.27
CA SER A 261 -21.30 -10.68 -20.56
C SER A 261 -20.29 -11.03 -19.45
N PRO A 262 -20.75 -11.24 -18.19
CA PRO A 262 -19.89 -11.76 -17.13
C PRO A 262 -19.30 -13.11 -17.54
N SER A 263 -17.98 -13.18 -17.68
CA SER A 263 -17.29 -14.39 -18.13
C SER A 263 -15.91 -14.50 -17.50
N THR A 264 -15.42 -15.74 -17.38
CA THR A 264 -14.05 -16.01 -16.92
C THR A 264 -13.02 -15.33 -17.81
N THR A 265 -13.29 -15.26 -19.12
CA THR A 265 -12.44 -14.55 -20.09
C THR A 265 -12.38 -13.06 -19.80
N LEU A 266 -13.52 -12.40 -19.59
CA LEU A 266 -13.57 -10.98 -19.25
C LEU A 266 -12.72 -10.68 -18.02
N ARG A 267 -12.95 -11.45 -16.96
CA ARG A 267 -12.22 -11.34 -15.68
C ARG A 267 -10.72 -11.60 -15.85
N PHE A 268 -10.34 -12.64 -16.58
CA PHE A 268 -8.92 -12.92 -16.85
C PHE A 268 -8.26 -11.75 -17.59
N THR A 269 -8.90 -11.27 -18.66
CA THR A 269 -8.37 -10.19 -19.51
C THR A 269 -8.24 -8.87 -18.75
N THR A 270 -9.26 -8.45 -18.00
CA THR A 270 -9.22 -7.17 -17.25
C THR A 270 -8.11 -7.16 -16.21
N ARG A 271 -7.98 -8.25 -15.45
CA ARG A 271 -6.97 -8.38 -14.40
C ARG A 271 -5.57 -8.51 -14.97
N PHE A 272 -5.41 -9.27 -16.05
CA PHE A 272 -4.13 -9.37 -16.76
C PHE A 272 -3.69 -8.00 -17.29
N LEU A 273 -4.60 -7.26 -17.96
CA LEU A 273 -4.30 -5.92 -18.46
C LEU A 273 -3.92 -4.95 -17.33
N TYR A 274 -4.63 -4.99 -16.21
CA TYR A 274 -4.30 -4.16 -15.04
C TYR A 274 -2.90 -4.43 -14.50
N VAL A 275 -2.53 -5.70 -14.32
CA VAL A 275 -1.18 -6.08 -13.87
C VAL A 275 -0.14 -5.62 -14.90
N GLY A 276 -0.41 -5.78 -16.19
CA GLY A 276 0.45 -5.29 -17.27
C GLY A 276 0.65 -3.77 -17.26
N ILE A 277 -0.41 -3.00 -17.04
CA ILE A 277 -0.37 -1.53 -16.97
C ILE A 277 0.44 -1.07 -15.76
N THR A 278 0.16 -1.61 -14.56
CA THR A 278 0.89 -1.24 -13.34
C THR A 278 2.38 -1.63 -13.43
N MET A 279 2.69 -2.78 -14.03
CA MET A 279 4.06 -3.19 -14.34
C MET A 279 4.75 -2.20 -15.29
N PHE A 280 4.10 -1.84 -16.41
CA PHE A 280 4.66 -0.91 -17.39
C PHE A 280 4.96 0.45 -16.76
N ILE A 281 4.01 1.01 -16.00
CA ILE A 281 4.22 2.29 -15.31
C ILE A 281 5.35 2.18 -14.27
N GLY A 282 5.40 1.10 -13.50
CA GLY A 282 6.48 0.86 -12.52
C GLY A 282 7.86 0.75 -13.15
N ILE A 283 7.95 0.23 -14.38
CA ILE A 283 9.20 0.21 -15.17
C ILE A 283 9.58 1.62 -15.63
N CYS A 284 8.60 2.42 -16.07
CA CYS A 284 8.83 3.78 -16.58
C CYS A 284 9.19 4.78 -15.47
N VAL A 285 8.68 4.58 -14.25
CA VAL A 285 8.84 5.53 -13.12
C VAL A 285 9.33 4.81 -11.84
N PRO A 286 10.56 4.28 -11.82
CA PRO A 286 11.06 3.47 -10.69
C PRO A 286 11.61 4.31 -9.50
N PHE A 287 11.06 5.51 -9.26
CA PHE A 287 11.48 6.42 -8.18
C PHE A 287 10.62 6.18 -6.94
N PHE A 288 11.20 5.57 -5.90
CA PHE A 288 10.41 5.11 -4.74
C PHE A 288 9.99 6.27 -3.83
N GLY A 289 10.92 7.04 -3.25
CA GLY A 289 10.58 8.14 -2.34
C GLY A 289 9.70 9.22 -2.99
N SER A 290 10.05 9.69 -4.18
CA SER A 290 9.25 10.73 -4.86
C SER A 290 7.82 10.27 -5.18
N LEU A 291 7.63 8.98 -5.49
CA LEU A 291 6.30 8.43 -5.76
C LEU A 291 5.47 8.30 -4.47
N LEU A 292 6.09 7.91 -3.35
CA LEU A 292 5.46 7.88 -2.03
C LEU A 292 5.00 9.26 -1.60
N GLY A 293 5.89 10.26 -1.62
CA GLY A 293 5.57 11.62 -1.18
C GLY A 293 4.46 12.25 -2.02
N PHE A 294 4.53 12.07 -3.35
CA PHE A 294 3.49 12.54 -4.26
C PHE A 294 2.14 11.86 -4.02
N LEU A 295 2.08 10.52 -4.04
CA LEU A 295 0.82 9.80 -3.85
C LEU A 295 0.26 10.02 -2.44
N GLY A 296 1.12 10.12 -1.45
CA GLY A 296 0.79 10.45 -0.07
C GLY A 296 0.06 11.78 0.07
N GLY A 297 0.67 12.85 -0.45
CA GLY A 297 0.11 14.20 -0.37
C GLY A 297 -1.09 14.42 -1.30
N PHE A 298 -0.99 13.99 -2.56
CA PHE A 298 -1.99 14.30 -3.58
C PHE A 298 -3.19 13.35 -3.59
N ALA A 299 -2.99 12.07 -3.26
CA ALA A 299 -4.04 11.06 -3.35
C ALA A 299 -4.52 10.59 -1.96
N PHE A 300 -3.60 10.14 -1.12
CA PHE A 300 -3.94 9.53 0.17
C PHE A 300 -4.51 10.52 1.17
N ALA A 301 -3.91 11.71 1.30
CA ALA A 301 -4.38 12.69 2.27
C ALA A 301 -5.83 13.14 1.98
N PRO A 302 -6.22 13.48 0.73
CA PRO A 302 -7.62 13.76 0.41
C PRO A 302 -8.58 12.63 0.67
N THR A 303 -8.23 11.42 0.20
CA THR A 303 -9.07 10.24 0.33
C THR A 303 -9.29 9.86 1.80
N SER A 304 -8.23 9.90 2.61
CA SER A 304 -8.26 9.39 3.98
C SER A 304 -8.77 10.42 4.99
N TYR A 305 -8.38 11.69 4.86
CA TYR A 305 -8.65 12.70 5.87
C TYR A 305 -9.80 13.63 5.49
N TYR A 306 -9.81 14.16 4.26
CA TYR A 306 -10.77 15.19 3.87
C TYR A 306 -12.10 14.57 3.42
N VAL A 307 -12.12 13.74 2.39
CA VAL A 307 -13.36 13.17 1.83
C VAL A 307 -14.08 12.32 2.87
N SER A 308 -13.36 11.48 3.60
CA SER A 308 -13.93 10.69 4.71
C SER A 308 -14.62 11.55 5.77
N ARG A 309 -14.03 12.69 6.16
CA ARG A 309 -14.63 13.60 7.15
C ARG A 309 -15.85 14.33 6.61
N ILE A 310 -15.79 14.75 5.34
CA ILE A 310 -16.91 15.43 4.70
C ILE A 310 -18.08 14.46 4.55
N CYS A 311 -17.86 13.23 4.07
CA CYS A 311 -18.89 12.17 4.04
C CYS A 311 -19.54 11.99 5.41
N TYR A 312 -18.73 11.90 6.48
CA TYR A 312 -19.26 11.75 7.84
C TYR A 312 -20.17 12.90 8.26
N TYR A 313 -19.81 14.13 7.89
CA TYR A 313 -20.62 15.31 8.21
C TYR A 313 -21.98 15.27 7.50
N TYR A 314 -21.99 15.04 6.17
CA TYR A 314 -23.21 14.98 5.36
C TYR A 314 -24.15 13.81 5.70
N LEU A 315 -23.63 12.74 6.28
CA LEU A 315 -24.43 11.56 6.65
C LEU A 315 -25.02 11.64 8.06
N ILE A 316 -24.60 12.62 8.87
CA ILE A 316 -25.05 12.78 10.27
C ILE A 316 -25.88 14.03 10.45
N PHE A 317 -25.53 15.11 9.76
CA PHE A 317 -26.17 16.42 9.84
C PHE A 317 -26.90 16.72 8.53
#